data_AF-A0A841EZ26-F1
#
_entry.id   AF-A0A841EZ26-F1
#
_cell.length_a   1.000
_cell.length_b   1.000
_cell.length_c   1.000
_cell.angle_alpha   90.00
_cell.angle_beta   90.00
_cell.angle_gamma   90.00
#
_symmetry.space_group_name_H-M   'P 1'
#
loop_
_entity.id
_entity.type
_entity.pdbx_description
1 polymer ?
#
loop_
_entity_poly.entity_id
_entity_poly.type
_entity_poly.pdbx_seq_one_letter_code
_entity_poly.pdbx_strand_id
1 'polypeptide(L)'
;MLFWKKETQLDRIKYKLEQAMRKDAAFLVFGSSSHQYKVDKKLSTKELAQWQAKNQVTLPEPYAQFLTEVGNGGAGPYYGIYSIEKATSYTASHALTTKCVLQPKMTKQEWNHLIEPLISDEDISDLEYEAARDRMLGGMLCIGTQGCEYDMYLILEGTNRGKVVYTSDFHPDHPFFFVYEEHFLDWYERWLDEIILDYDITWFGSRMPGNEQALIQVYQNATDEEIKTKALEGMFKFRKISQPTIDFLTSVAEQRQNDRTTAIQLICKTSVDAGRRFLLEMLRSERNEEFLQALNILNWYGKSVDLTEFIQVILQSLDRVHEAETLRHVGYVLESSGAITLQNFAPFLCHTDSNIQAAAIYATRNCPNKPESWKVI
;
A
#
# COMPACT_ATOMS: atom_id res chain seq x y z
N MET A 1 -41.76 -22.51 17.23
CA MET A 1 -40.29 -22.32 17.39
C MET A 1 -39.75 -21.79 16.08
N LEU A 2 -39.51 -20.48 16.00
CA LEU A 2 -38.72 -19.92 14.90
C LEU A 2 -37.25 -20.21 15.21
N PHE A 3 -36.65 -21.14 14.47
CA PHE A 3 -35.20 -21.31 14.49
C PHE A 3 -34.59 -20.12 13.75
N TRP A 4 -34.09 -19.14 14.50
CA TRP A 4 -33.26 -18.09 13.93
C TRP A 4 -31.96 -18.75 13.48
N LYS A 5 -31.82 -18.98 12.17
CA LYS A 5 -30.56 -19.47 11.59
C LYS A 5 -29.49 -18.42 11.92
N LYS A 6 -28.45 -18.80 12.67
CA LYS A 6 -27.31 -17.91 12.93
C LYS A 6 -26.72 -17.49 11.59
N GLU A 7 -26.54 -16.19 11.41
CA GLU A 7 -25.92 -15.62 10.22
C GLU A 7 -24.49 -16.15 10.07
N THR A 8 -24.17 -16.72 8.90
CA THR A 8 -22.83 -17.24 8.61
C THR A 8 -21.92 -16.13 8.06
N GLN A 9 -20.60 -16.33 8.07
CA GLN A 9 -19.66 -15.40 7.42
C GLN A 9 -19.97 -15.19 5.94
N LEU A 10 -20.37 -16.26 5.24
CA LEU A 10 -20.75 -16.21 3.84
C LEU A 10 -22.03 -15.39 3.61
N ASP A 11 -22.97 -15.43 4.55
CA ASP A 11 -24.17 -14.58 4.51
C ASP A 11 -23.80 -13.10 4.70
N ARG A 12 -22.90 -12.80 5.65
CA ARG A 12 -22.38 -11.44 5.84
C ARG A 12 -21.65 -10.92 4.60
N ILE A 13 -20.80 -11.73 3.98
CA ILE A 13 -20.07 -11.36 2.75
C ILE A 13 -21.05 -10.98 1.63
N LYS A 14 -22.10 -11.79 1.41
CA LYS A 14 -23.14 -11.49 0.41
C LYS A 14 -23.83 -10.15 0.70
N TYR A 15 -24.20 -9.92 1.96
CA TYR A 15 -24.81 -8.66 2.35
C TYR A 15 -23.84 -7.47 2.17
N LYS A 16 -22.58 -7.63 2.57
CA LYS A 16 -21.53 -6.60 2.47
C LYS A 16 -21.18 -6.27 1.02
N LEU A 17 -21.25 -7.21 0.07
CA LEU A 17 -21.11 -6.92 -1.36
C LEU A 17 -22.12 -5.87 -1.83
N GLU A 18 -23.39 -6.01 -1.42
CA GLU A 18 -24.41 -5.02 -1.74
C GLU A 18 -24.15 -3.66 -1.07
N GLN A 19 -23.70 -3.66 0.18
CA GLN A 19 -23.36 -2.43 0.90
C GLN A 19 -22.16 -1.71 0.26
N ALA A 20 -21.11 -2.45 -0.08
CA ALA A 20 -19.93 -1.94 -0.75
C ALA A 20 -20.29 -1.34 -2.12
N MET A 21 -21.13 -2.03 -2.90
CA MET A 21 -21.64 -1.51 -4.17
C MET A 21 -22.42 -0.19 -4.01
N ARG A 22 -23.24 -0.07 -2.96
CA ARG A 22 -23.98 1.18 -2.67
C ARG A 22 -23.04 2.30 -2.22
N LYS A 23 -22.01 1.97 -1.44
CA LYS A 23 -21.01 2.92 -0.95
C LYS A 23 -20.12 3.44 -2.09
N ASP A 24 -19.75 2.58 -3.03
CA ASP A 24 -18.97 2.90 -4.22
C ASP A 24 -19.84 2.91 -5.49
N ALA A 25 -20.96 3.64 -5.45
CA ALA A 25 -21.92 3.67 -6.56
C ALA A 25 -21.35 4.24 -7.88
N ALA A 26 -20.24 4.99 -7.81
CA ALA A 26 -19.53 5.54 -8.95
C ALA A 26 -18.33 4.69 -9.40
N PHE A 27 -18.09 3.54 -8.77
CA PHE A 27 -16.99 2.63 -9.06
C PHE A 27 -15.60 3.30 -9.05
N LEU A 28 -15.33 4.09 -8.01
CA LEU A 28 -14.09 4.84 -7.81
C LEU A 28 -13.03 4.03 -7.05
N VAL A 29 -13.41 2.97 -6.35
CA VAL A 29 -12.45 2.03 -5.78
C VAL A 29 -11.64 1.41 -6.92
N PHE A 30 -10.32 1.33 -6.75
CA PHE A 30 -9.45 0.77 -7.78
C PHE A 30 -9.89 -0.64 -8.19
N GLY A 31 -10.11 -0.82 -9.50
CA GLY A 31 -10.59 -2.06 -10.12
C GLY A 31 -12.09 -2.34 -10.02
N SER A 32 -12.85 -1.60 -9.21
CA SER A 32 -14.29 -1.84 -9.01
C SER A 32 -15.14 -1.60 -10.26
N SER A 33 -14.68 -0.75 -11.19
CA SER A 33 -15.32 -0.55 -12.49
C SER A 33 -15.31 -1.79 -13.39
N SER A 34 -14.38 -2.73 -13.15
CA SER A 34 -14.25 -3.98 -13.92
C SER A 34 -15.27 -5.04 -13.47
N HIS A 35 -15.37 -5.27 -12.17
CA HIS A 35 -16.23 -6.33 -11.61
C HIS A 35 -17.58 -5.82 -11.08
N GLN A 36 -17.73 -4.52 -10.82
CA GLN A 36 -18.97 -3.86 -10.37
C GLN A 36 -19.62 -4.52 -9.15
N TYR A 37 -18.80 -5.03 -8.23
CA TYR A 37 -19.24 -5.83 -7.07
C TYR A 37 -20.09 -7.08 -7.40
N LYS A 38 -20.07 -7.54 -8.65
CA LYS A 38 -20.76 -8.77 -9.08
C LYS A 38 -19.82 -9.96 -8.99
N VAL A 39 -20.27 -11.00 -8.30
CA VAL A 39 -19.60 -12.30 -8.29
C VAL A 39 -20.11 -13.17 -9.42
N ASP A 40 -19.26 -14.09 -9.88
CA ASP A 40 -19.60 -15.03 -10.94
C ASP A 40 -20.53 -16.14 -10.43
N LYS A 41 -21.05 -16.94 -11.36
CA LYS A 41 -21.92 -18.07 -11.04
C LYS A 41 -21.18 -19.06 -10.12
N LYS A 42 -21.84 -19.48 -9.05
CA LYS A 42 -21.34 -20.48 -8.10
C LYS A 42 -21.03 -21.81 -8.77
N LEU A 43 -20.02 -22.50 -8.28
CA LEU A 43 -19.78 -23.90 -8.59
C LEU A 43 -20.74 -24.80 -7.82
N SER A 44 -21.21 -25.86 -8.47
CA SER A 44 -21.80 -26.98 -7.75
C SER A 44 -20.72 -27.79 -7.01
N THR A 45 -21.11 -28.48 -5.95
CA THR A 45 -20.22 -29.41 -5.23
C THR A 45 -19.61 -30.46 -6.16
N LYS A 46 -20.34 -30.89 -7.20
CA LYS A 46 -19.86 -31.85 -8.20
C LYS A 46 -18.77 -31.26 -9.08
N GLU A 47 -18.95 -30.04 -9.59
CA GLU A 47 -17.94 -29.36 -10.41
C GLU A 47 -16.66 -29.13 -9.61
N LEU A 48 -16.79 -28.67 -8.36
CA LEU A 48 -15.64 -28.49 -7.48
C LEU A 48 -14.91 -29.82 -7.19
N ALA A 49 -15.64 -30.88 -6.87
CA ALA A 49 -15.05 -32.20 -6.63
C ALA A 49 -14.32 -32.74 -7.88
N GLN A 50 -14.89 -32.55 -9.07
CA GLN A 50 -14.25 -32.92 -10.33
C GLN A 50 -12.97 -32.13 -10.58
N TRP A 51 -12.99 -30.81 -10.33
CA TRP A 51 -11.81 -29.97 -10.48
C TRP A 51 -10.70 -30.38 -9.51
N GLN A 52 -11.02 -30.62 -8.23
CA GLN A 52 -10.05 -31.05 -7.21
C GLN A 52 -9.43 -32.41 -7.57
N ALA A 53 -10.26 -33.37 -8.01
CA ALA A 53 -9.77 -34.68 -8.44
C ALA A 53 -8.86 -34.59 -9.68
N LYS A 54 -9.24 -33.78 -10.67
CA LYS A 54 -8.45 -33.56 -11.90
C LYS A 54 -7.07 -32.97 -11.57
N ASN A 55 -7.01 -32.02 -10.65
CA ASN A 55 -5.78 -31.30 -10.29
C ASN A 55 -5.04 -31.90 -9.08
N GLN A 56 -5.54 -33.02 -8.54
CA GLN A 56 -4.94 -33.74 -7.41
C GLN A 56 -4.69 -32.85 -6.18
N VAL A 57 -5.60 -31.92 -5.91
CA VAL A 57 -5.48 -30.95 -4.82
C VAL A 57 -6.80 -30.80 -4.08
N THR A 58 -6.72 -30.58 -2.77
CA THR A 58 -7.86 -30.19 -1.93
C THR A 58 -7.72 -28.71 -1.60
N LEU A 59 -8.72 -27.90 -1.99
CA LEU A 59 -8.71 -26.47 -1.72
C LEU A 59 -8.87 -26.16 -0.22
N PRO A 60 -8.36 -25.02 0.26
CA PRO A 60 -8.70 -24.53 1.59
C PRO A 60 -10.20 -24.40 1.78
N GLU A 61 -10.73 -24.99 2.85
CA GLU A 61 -12.18 -25.06 3.11
C GLU A 61 -12.88 -23.70 3.00
N PRO A 62 -12.34 -22.58 3.56
CA PRO A 62 -12.95 -21.26 3.40
C PRO A 62 -13.07 -20.81 1.93
N TYR A 63 -12.08 -21.14 1.09
CA TYR A 63 -12.11 -20.79 -0.34
C TYR A 63 -13.03 -21.72 -1.14
N ALA A 64 -13.04 -23.02 -0.84
CA ALA A 64 -14.00 -23.96 -1.42
C ALA A 64 -15.45 -23.53 -1.15
N GLN A 65 -15.75 -23.13 0.09
CA GLN A 65 -17.06 -22.58 0.46
C GLN A 65 -17.39 -21.28 -0.27
N PHE A 66 -16.42 -20.38 -0.45
CA PHE A 66 -16.63 -19.18 -1.26
C PHE A 66 -17.10 -19.51 -2.68
N LEU A 67 -16.41 -20.44 -3.36
CA LEU A 67 -16.72 -20.82 -4.74
C LEU A 67 -18.12 -21.45 -4.90
N THR A 68 -18.57 -22.22 -3.89
CA THR A 68 -19.87 -22.91 -3.96
C THR A 68 -21.03 -22.10 -3.39
N GLU A 69 -20.77 -21.19 -2.45
CA GLU A 69 -21.83 -20.45 -1.74
C GLU A 69 -21.94 -18.98 -2.15
N VAL A 70 -20.84 -18.35 -2.55
CA VAL A 70 -20.78 -16.93 -2.95
C VAL A 70 -20.70 -16.82 -4.47
N GLY A 71 -19.59 -17.25 -5.08
CA GLY A 71 -19.40 -17.22 -6.54
C GLY A 71 -18.05 -17.76 -7.00
N ASN A 72 -17.97 -18.26 -8.24
CA ASN A 72 -16.74 -18.77 -8.85
C ASN A 72 -15.87 -17.63 -9.39
N GLY A 73 -15.41 -16.73 -8.52
CA GLY A 73 -14.70 -15.52 -8.90
C GLY A 73 -15.62 -14.30 -9.06
N GLY A 74 -15.16 -13.31 -9.82
CA GLY A 74 -15.81 -12.01 -10.02
C GLY A 74 -15.31 -10.98 -9.01
N ALA A 75 -16.22 -10.32 -8.31
CA ALA A 75 -15.87 -9.25 -7.37
C ALA A 75 -14.83 -9.66 -6.32
N GLY A 76 -13.87 -8.78 -6.08
CA GLY A 76 -12.80 -8.93 -5.11
C GLY A 76 -11.89 -7.70 -5.14
N PRO A 77 -10.86 -7.64 -4.28
CA PRO A 77 -9.84 -6.61 -4.33
C PRO A 77 -9.26 -6.43 -5.74
N TYR A 78 -8.87 -5.19 -6.06
CA TYR A 78 -8.27 -4.84 -7.35
C TYR A 78 -9.14 -5.28 -8.53
N TYR A 79 -8.59 -6.06 -9.48
CA TYR A 79 -9.33 -6.52 -10.66
C TYR A 79 -10.27 -7.71 -10.39
N GLY A 80 -10.45 -8.09 -9.13
CA GLY A 80 -11.34 -9.16 -8.72
C GLY A 80 -10.66 -10.52 -8.56
N ILE A 81 -11.47 -11.53 -8.26
CA ILE A 81 -11.05 -12.92 -8.10
C ILE A 81 -11.31 -13.66 -9.40
N TYR A 82 -10.31 -14.40 -9.88
CA TYR A 82 -10.44 -15.27 -11.03
C TYR A 82 -11.38 -16.43 -10.76
N SER A 83 -12.12 -16.85 -11.78
CA SER A 83 -12.80 -18.16 -11.74
C SER A 83 -11.76 -19.27 -11.54
N ILE A 84 -12.18 -20.41 -10.99
CA ILE A 84 -11.24 -21.50 -10.73
C ILE A 84 -10.53 -21.97 -12.02
N GLU A 85 -11.20 -21.91 -13.17
CA GLU A 85 -10.62 -22.23 -14.48
C GLU A 85 -9.56 -21.22 -14.89
N LYS A 86 -9.86 -19.92 -14.74
CA LYS A 86 -8.91 -18.85 -15.05
C LYS A 86 -7.73 -18.91 -14.09
N ALA A 87 -7.97 -19.06 -12.79
CA ALA A 87 -6.94 -19.26 -11.78
C ALA A 87 -6.00 -20.42 -12.11
N THR A 88 -6.57 -21.55 -12.58
CA THR A 88 -5.79 -22.70 -13.04
C THR A 88 -4.91 -22.34 -14.23
N SER A 89 -5.42 -21.60 -15.22
CA SER A 89 -4.65 -21.21 -16.42
C SER A 89 -3.48 -20.25 -16.13
N TYR A 90 -3.57 -19.46 -15.07
CA TYR A 90 -2.48 -18.57 -14.60
C TYR A 90 -1.54 -19.26 -13.60
N THR A 91 -1.86 -20.49 -13.17
CA THR A 91 -1.04 -21.25 -12.22
C THR A 91 -0.22 -22.29 -12.97
N ALA A 92 1.05 -22.43 -12.63
CA ALA A 92 1.90 -23.45 -13.25
C ALA A 92 1.36 -24.85 -12.94
N SER A 93 1.45 -25.77 -13.92
CA SER A 93 0.78 -27.08 -13.84
C SER A 93 1.25 -27.94 -12.65
N HIS A 94 2.52 -27.85 -12.26
CA HIS A 94 3.08 -28.59 -11.13
C HIS A 94 2.96 -27.85 -9.79
N ALA A 95 2.58 -26.58 -9.81
CA ALA A 95 2.45 -25.79 -8.59
C ALA A 95 1.35 -26.33 -7.68
N LEU A 96 0.23 -26.83 -8.24
CA LEU A 96 -0.94 -27.27 -7.46
C LEU A 96 -0.67 -28.45 -6.51
N THR A 97 0.34 -29.28 -6.81
CA THR A 97 0.68 -30.49 -6.04
C THR A 97 1.94 -30.33 -5.18
N THR A 98 2.58 -29.17 -5.22
CA THR A 98 3.84 -28.89 -4.51
C THR A 98 3.55 -28.19 -3.19
N LYS A 99 4.55 -28.07 -2.30
CA LYS A 99 4.43 -27.32 -1.04
C LYS A 99 4.91 -25.88 -1.23
N CYS A 100 4.20 -24.93 -0.64
CA CYS A 100 4.63 -23.54 -0.59
C CYS A 100 5.88 -23.39 0.29
N VAL A 101 6.90 -22.75 -0.29
CA VAL A 101 8.18 -22.46 0.38
C VAL A 101 8.21 -21.08 1.04
N LEU A 102 7.27 -20.20 0.69
CA LEU A 102 7.20 -18.83 1.23
C LEU A 102 6.75 -18.82 2.69
N GLN A 103 7.36 -17.92 3.48
CA GLN A 103 7.08 -17.76 4.91
C GLN A 103 7.04 -16.27 5.28
N PRO A 104 6.16 -15.85 6.21
CA PRO A 104 6.00 -14.43 6.59
C PRO A 104 7.27 -13.71 7.08
N LYS A 105 8.25 -14.45 7.60
CA LYS A 105 9.50 -13.91 8.15
C LYS A 105 10.75 -14.31 7.34
N MET A 106 10.55 -14.67 6.07
CA MET A 106 11.67 -14.96 5.17
C MET A 106 12.55 -13.72 5.02
N THR A 107 13.85 -13.90 5.19
CA THR A 107 14.83 -12.83 5.05
C THR A 107 15.06 -12.48 3.58
N LYS A 108 15.54 -11.25 3.32
CA LYS A 108 15.95 -10.82 1.97
C LYS A 108 16.99 -11.76 1.35
N GLN A 109 17.90 -12.31 2.15
CA GLN A 109 18.92 -13.24 1.68
C GLN A 109 18.30 -14.58 1.24
N GLU A 110 17.39 -15.15 2.02
CA GLU A 110 16.68 -16.38 1.66
C GLU A 110 15.83 -16.19 0.40
N TRP A 111 15.15 -15.04 0.29
CA TRP A 111 14.41 -14.67 -0.91
C TRP A 111 15.31 -14.59 -2.14
N ASN A 112 16.40 -13.81 -2.07
CA ASN A 112 17.31 -13.63 -3.19
C ASN A 112 17.92 -14.95 -3.65
N HIS A 113 18.24 -15.85 -2.72
CA HIS A 113 18.73 -17.19 -3.07
C HIS A 113 17.65 -18.05 -3.73
N LEU A 114 16.38 -17.92 -3.32
CA LEU A 114 15.27 -18.65 -3.94
C LEU A 114 15.02 -18.22 -5.38
N ILE A 115 15.15 -16.92 -5.68
CA ILE A 115 14.86 -16.36 -7.01
C ILE A 115 16.07 -16.19 -7.90
N GLU A 116 17.31 -16.39 -7.42
CA GLU A 116 18.55 -16.21 -8.19
C GLU A 116 18.49 -16.86 -9.58
N PRO A 117 18.05 -18.14 -9.75
CA PRO A 117 17.98 -18.75 -11.08
C PRO A 117 17.02 -18.03 -12.04
N LEU A 118 16.06 -17.25 -11.52
CA LEU A 118 15.03 -16.58 -12.32
C LEU A 118 15.42 -15.17 -12.75
N ILE A 119 16.49 -14.62 -12.16
CA ILE A 119 16.94 -13.24 -12.35
C ILE A 119 18.41 -13.13 -12.77
N SER A 120 19.15 -14.24 -12.73
CA SER A 120 20.56 -14.27 -13.10
C SER A 120 20.71 -14.00 -14.60
N ASP A 121 21.78 -13.29 -14.96
CA ASP A 121 22.20 -13.09 -16.35
C ASP A 121 22.86 -14.37 -16.93
N GLU A 122 22.97 -15.45 -16.15
CA GLU A 122 23.45 -16.74 -16.63
C GLU A 122 22.39 -17.45 -17.47
N ASP A 123 22.79 -17.92 -18.67
CA ASP A 123 21.94 -18.72 -19.54
C ASP A 123 21.64 -20.09 -18.90
N ILE A 124 20.52 -20.20 -18.22
CA ILE A 124 19.95 -21.49 -17.80
C ILE A 124 19.02 -22.05 -18.88
N SER A 125 18.84 -23.37 -18.92
CA SER A 125 17.89 -23.98 -19.84
C SER A 125 16.44 -23.65 -19.46
N ASP A 126 15.52 -23.68 -20.44
CA ASP A 126 14.08 -23.49 -20.21
C ASP A 126 13.54 -24.41 -19.11
N LEU A 127 14.04 -25.65 -19.05
CA LEU A 127 13.66 -26.64 -18.03
C LEU A 127 14.12 -26.24 -16.62
N GLU A 128 15.32 -25.67 -16.50
CA GLU A 128 15.84 -25.17 -15.21
C GLU A 128 15.08 -23.94 -14.75
N TYR A 129 14.74 -23.05 -15.68
CA TYR A 129 13.91 -21.87 -15.40
C TYR A 129 12.51 -22.28 -14.93
N GLU A 130 11.85 -23.20 -15.65
CA GLU A 130 10.55 -23.74 -15.26
C GLU A 130 10.60 -24.40 -13.88
N ALA A 131 11.62 -25.21 -13.59
CA ALA A 131 11.78 -25.85 -12.29
C ALA A 131 11.99 -24.84 -11.14
N ALA A 132 12.78 -23.78 -11.36
CA ALA A 132 12.98 -22.72 -10.38
C ALA A 132 11.68 -21.94 -10.14
N ARG A 133 10.93 -21.64 -11.20
CA ARG A 133 9.65 -20.94 -11.13
C ARG A 133 8.60 -21.79 -10.39
N ASP A 134 8.52 -23.08 -10.70
CA ASP A 134 7.61 -24.03 -10.05
C ASP A 134 7.96 -24.24 -8.57
N ARG A 135 9.24 -24.17 -8.20
CA ARG A 135 9.66 -24.22 -6.80
C ARG A 135 9.20 -22.97 -6.03
N MET A 136 9.33 -21.78 -6.64
CA MET A 136 8.94 -20.52 -6.02
C MET A 136 7.42 -20.41 -5.87
N LEU A 137 6.68 -20.69 -6.96
CA LEU A 137 5.22 -20.58 -7.02
C LEU A 137 4.48 -21.85 -6.53
N GLY A 138 5.23 -22.88 -6.14
CA GLY A 138 4.70 -24.17 -5.71
C GLY A 138 3.75 -24.06 -4.52
N GLY A 139 2.72 -24.90 -4.51
CA GLY A 139 1.71 -24.94 -3.45
C GLY A 139 0.81 -23.72 -3.36
N MET A 140 0.73 -22.92 -4.43
CA MET A 140 -0.08 -21.71 -4.49
C MET A 140 -0.96 -21.67 -5.75
N LEU A 141 -2.11 -21.02 -5.65
CA LEU A 141 -3.05 -20.79 -6.74
C LEU A 141 -3.14 -19.29 -7.04
N CYS A 142 -2.87 -18.86 -8.28
CA CYS A 142 -3.08 -17.47 -8.68
C CYS A 142 -4.58 -17.17 -8.74
N ILE A 143 -5.09 -16.42 -7.77
CA ILE A 143 -6.52 -16.11 -7.62
C ILE A 143 -6.91 -14.74 -8.16
N GLY A 144 -5.97 -13.91 -8.60
CA GLY A 144 -6.25 -12.61 -9.22
C GLY A 144 -4.99 -11.76 -9.39
N THR A 145 -5.17 -10.56 -9.96
CA THR A 145 -4.07 -9.63 -10.21
C THR A 145 -4.38 -8.23 -9.66
N GLN A 146 -3.34 -7.50 -9.28
CA GLN A 146 -3.39 -6.10 -8.86
C GLN A 146 -3.05 -5.15 -10.01
N GLY A 147 -2.62 -5.68 -11.17
CA GLY A 147 -2.13 -4.91 -12.31
C GLY A 147 -0.73 -5.36 -12.72
N CYS A 148 0.08 -4.43 -13.21
CA CYS A 148 1.35 -4.75 -13.87
C CYS A 148 2.42 -5.39 -12.96
N GLU A 149 2.30 -5.25 -11.63
CA GLU A 149 3.41 -5.61 -10.73
C GLU A 149 3.08 -6.78 -9.80
N TYR A 150 1.88 -6.87 -9.22
CA TYR A 150 1.55 -7.87 -8.21
C TYR A 150 0.38 -8.77 -8.61
N ASP A 151 0.55 -10.06 -8.31
CA ASP A 151 -0.51 -11.07 -8.36
C ASP A 151 -0.88 -11.54 -6.95
N MET A 152 -2.12 -12.01 -6.81
CA MET A 152 -2.68 -12.52 -5.57
C MET A 152 -2.71 -14.04 -5.62
N TYR A 153 -2.05 -14.69 -4.66
CA TYR A 153 -1.95 -16.13 -4.57
C TYR A 153 -2.60 -16.67 -3.29
N LEU A 154 -3.35 -17.76 -3.40
CA LEU A 154 -3.86 -18.53 -2.27
C LEU A 154 -2.96 -19.72 -2.00
N ILE A 155 -2.49 -19.89 -0.76
CA ILE A 155 -1.68 -21.03 -0.38
C ILE A 155 -2.55 -22.29 -0.24
N LEU A 156 -2.29 -23.28 -1.08
CA LEU A 156 -3.00 -24.56 -1.13
C LEU A 156 -2.39 -25.61 -0.20
N GLU A 157 -1.07 -25.61 -0.04
CA GLU A 157 -0.34 -26.62 0.74
C GLU A 157 0.89 -26.02 1.44
N GLY A 158 1.14 -26.44 2.69
CA GLY A 158 2.21 -25.92 3.55
C GLY A 158 1.70 -25.29 4.85
N THR A 159 2.61 -24.73 5.66
CA THR A 159 2.31 -24.22 7.01
C THR A 159 1.29 -23.08 7.04
N ASN A 160 1.24 -22.27 5.96
CA ASN A 160 0.37 -21.10 5.85
C ASN A 160 -0.87 -21.36 4.97
N ARG A 161 -1.29 -22.63 4.87
CA ARG A 161 -2.41 -23.06 4.02
C ARG A 161 -3.68 -22.24 4.31
N GLY A 162 -4.28 -21.70 3.25
CA GLY A 162 -5.48 -20.87 3.31
C GLY A 162 -5.23 -19.36 3.39
N LYS A 163 -3.99 -18.92 3.62
CA LYS A 163 -3.60 -17.50 3.56
C LYS A 163 -3.44 -17.01 2.13
N VAL A 164 -3.64 -15.70 1.96
CA VAL A 164 -3.34 -14.98 0.72
C VAL A 164 -1.95 -14.36 0.82
N VAL A 165 -1.18 -14.46 -0.25
CA VAL A 165 0.13 -13.83 -0.41
C VAL A 165 0.12 -13.03 -1.70
N TYR A 166 0.67 -11.82 -1.66
CA TYR A 166 0.86 -11.03 -2.86
C TYR A 166 2.31 -11.16 -3.27
N THR A 167 2.55 -11.54 -4.52
CA THR A 167 3.89 -11.70 -5.07
C THR A 167 4.00 -10.80 -6.27
N SER A 168 5.11 -10.10 -6.42
CA SER A 168 5.44 -9.48 -7.70
C SER A 168 6.18 -10.46 -8.59
N ASP A 169 6.63 -10.00 -9.75
CA ASP A 169 7.68 -10.68 -10.51
C ASP A 169 8.94 -10.88 -9.64
N PHE A 170 9.94 -11.59 -10.20
CA PHE A 170 11.17 -11.95 -9.50
C PHE A 170 12.07 -10.72 -9.28
N HIS A 171 11.82 -9.97 -8.22
CA HIS A 171 12.59 -8.78 -7.87
C HIS A 171 13.30 -8.94 -6.51
N PRO A 172 14.63 -8.72 -6.42
CA PRO A 172 15.37 -8.79 -5.15
C PRO A 172 14.86 -7.84 -4.07
N ASP A 173 14.32 -6.69 -4.48
CA ASP A 173 13.91 -5.61 -3.56
C ASP A 173 12.40 -5.64 -3.24
N HIS A 174 11.63 -6.43 -3.98
CA HIS A 174 10.17 -6.55 -3.84
C HIS A 174 9.78 -8.03 -3.79
N PRO A 175 9.92 -8.71 -2.63
CA PRO A 175 9.82 -10.16 -2.61
C PRO A 175 8.38 -10.66 -2.77
N PHE A 176 7.60 -10.44 -1.73
CA PHE A 176 6.20 -10.80 -1.58
C PHE A 176 5.75 -10.23 -0.24
N PHE A 177 4.45 -10.17 -0.02
CA PHE A 177 3.95 -9.91 1.32
C PHE A 177 2.74 -10.78 1.64
N PHE A 178 2.74 -11.30 2.87
CA PHE A 178 1.59 -12.02 3.42
C PHE A 178 0.56 -11.01 3.90
N VAL A 179 -0.71 -11.26 3.58
CA VAL A 179 -1.80 -10.51 4.20
C VAL A 179 -1.90 -10.88 5.69
N TYR A 180 -2.57 -10.03 6.47
CA TYR A 180 -2.68 -10.20 7.92
C TYR A 180 -3.65 -11.33 8.32
N GLU A 181 -4.60 -11.64 7.45
CA GLU A 181 -5.66 -12.59 7.73
C GLU A 181 -5.19 -14.04 7.56
N GLU A 182 -5.65 -14.92 8.46
CA GLU A 182 -5.28 -16.33 8.45
C GLU A 182 -5.97 -17.13 7.33
N HIS A 183 -7.11 -16.63 6.84
CA HIS A 183 -7.93 -17.33 5.86
C HIS A 183 -8.50 -16.38 4.80
N PHE A 184 -8.69 -16.91 3.58
CA PHE A 184 -9.27 -16.18 2.44
C PHE A 184 -10.56 -15.42 2.77
N LEU A 185 -11.50 -16.02 3.51
CA LEU A 185 -12.79 -15.36 3.81
C LEU A 185 -12.62 -14.13 4.71
N ASP A 186 -11.68 -14.16 5.65
CA ASP A 186 -11.40 -13.02 6.53
C ASP A 186 -10.79 -11.87 5.74
N TRP A 187 -9.86 -12.18 4.82
CA TRP A 187 -9.28 -11.23 3.89
C TRP A 187 -10.35 -10.61 2.97
N TYR A 188 -11.21 -11.43 2.40
CA TYR A 188 -12.29 -10.98 1.52
C TYR A 188 -13.34 -10.14 2.26
N GLU A 189 -13.74 -10.57 3.46
CA GLU A 189 -14.71 -9.84 4.28
C GLU A 189 -14.13 -8.49 4.72
N ARG A 190 -12.85 -8.44 5.10
CA ARG A 190 -12.17 -7.18 5.45
C ARG A 190 -12.13 -6.20 4.29
N TRP A 191 -11.88 -6.66 3.06
CA TRP A 191 -11.91 -5.79 1.88
C TRP A 191 -13.25 -5.04 1.77
N LEU A 192 -14.36 -5.77 1.94
CA LEU A 192 -15.69 -5.18 1.93
C LEU A 192 -15.89 -4.21 3.10
N ASP A 193 -15.45 -4.59 4.30
CA ASP A 193 -15.54 -3.72 5.48
C ASP A 193 -14.81 -2.40 5.30
N GLU A 194 -13.57 -2.43 4.78
CA GLU A 194 -12.79 -1.22 4.57
C GLU A 194 -13.40 -0.31 3.48
N ILE A 195 -14.08 -0.88 2.47
CA ILE A 195 -14.88 -0.08 1.52
C ILE A 195 -16.08 0.56 2.20
N ILE A 196 -16.87 -0.22 2.94
CA ILE A 196 -18.08 0.24 3.64
C ILE A 196 -17.73 1.37 4.62
N LEU A 197 -16.59 1.25 5.30
CA LEU A 197 -16.06 2.23 6.25
C LEU A 197 -15.38 3.44 5.59
N ASP A 198 -15.35 3.50 4.26
CA ASP A 198 -14.76 4.60 3.48
C ASP A 198 -13.25 4.78 3.71
N TYR A 199 -12.53 3.68 3.88
CA TYR A 199 -11.08 3.72 4.03
C TYR A 199 -10.41 3.92 2.66
N ASP A 200 -9.17 4.40 2.70
CA ASP A 200 -8.24 4.36 1.58
C ASP A 200 -7.63 2.96 1.49
N ILE A 201 -8.13 2.21 0.52
CA ILE A 201 -7.76 0.82 0.26
C ILE A 201 -6.87 0.66 -0.98
N THR A 202 -6.18 1.72 -1.42
CA THR A 202 -5.30 1.70 -2.60
C THR A 202 -4.29 0.54 -2.56
N TRP A 203 -3.77 0.23 -1.37
CA TRP A 203 -2.87 -0.90 -1.13
C TRP A 203 -3.49 -1.90 -0.14
N PHE A 204 -4.69 -2.40 -0.46
CA PHE A 204 -5.43 -3.31 0.41
C PHE A 204 -4.61 -4.56 0.79
N GLY A 205 -4.66 -4.97 2.06
CA GLY A 205 -3.93 -6.14 2.58
C GLY A 205 -2.51 -5.85 3.06
N SER A 206 -1.88 -4.74 2.63
CA SER A 206 -0.53 -4.35 3.08
C SER A 206 -0.49 -3.71 4.47
N ARG A 207 -1.62 -3.13 4.90
CA ARG A 207 -1.74 -2.38 6.16
C ARG A 207 -2.37 -3.25 7.25
N MET A 208 -1.97 -3.03 8.50
CA MET A 208 -2.54 -3.74 9.65
C MET A 208 -4.07 -3.55 9.74
N PRO A 209 -4.85 -4.62 9.99
CA PRO A 209 -6.29 -4.54 10.15
C PRO A 209 -6.68 -3.78 11.43
N GLY A 210 -7.96 -3.40 11.52
CA GLY A 210 -8.51 -2.71 12.69
C GLY A 210 -8.94 -1.28 12.42
N ASN A 211 -9.76 -0.75 13.34
CA ASN A 211 -10.17 0.65 13.38
C ASN A 211 -9.17 1.49 14.20
N GLU A 212 -9.44 2.79 14.33
CA GLU A 212 -8.58 3.73 15.07
C GLU A 212 -8.24 3.21 16.48
N GLN A 213 -9.24 2.82 17.26
CA GLN A 213 -9.05 2.36 18.64
C GLN A 213 -8.22 1.07 18.72
N ALA A 214 -8.46 0.11 17.83
CA ALA A 214 -7.70 -1.13 17.80
C ALA A 214 -6.22 -0.89 17.50
N LEU A 215 -5.90 -0.03 16.52
CA LEU A 215 -4.52 0.30 16.19
C LEU A 215 -3.82 1.09 17.30
N ILE A 216 -4.52 2.00 17.98
CA ILE A 216 -3.98 2.68 19.17
C ILE A 216 -3.65 1.67 20.27
N GLN A 217 -4.55 0.72 20.55
CA GLN A 217 -4.32 -0.31 21.56
C GLN A 217 -3.14 -1.23 21.20
N VAL A 218 -2.99 -1.61 19.92
CA VAL A 218 -1.83 -2.38 19.47
C VAL A 218 -0.55 -1.58 19.72
N TYR A 219 -0.51 -0.31 19.34
CA TYR A 219 0.66 0.54 19.56
C TYR A 219 1.03 0.65 21.04
N GLN A 220 0.05 0.91 21.91
CA GLN A 220 0.27 1.12 23.34
C GLN A 220 0.74 -0.15 24.07
N ASN A 221 0.28 -1.32 23.62
CA ASN A 221 0.59 -2.60 24.27
C ASN A 221 1.82 -3.29 23.67
N ALA A 222 2.26 -2.89 22.49
CA ALA A 222 3.39 -3.50 21.81
C ALA A 222 4.72 -3.18 22.53
N THR A 223 5.49 -4.22 22.81
CA THR A 223 6.90 -4.10 23.23
C THR A 223 7.86 -4.10 22.05
N ASP A 224 7.39 -4.53 20.88
CA ASP A 224 8.15 -4.63 19.63
C ASP A 224 7.93 -3.36 18.79
N GLU A 225 9.02 -2.68 18.46
CA GLU A 225 9.01 -1.45 17.65
C GLU A 225 8.49 -1.68 16.22
N GLU A 226 8.67 -2.88 15.66
CA GLU A 226 8.10 -3.23 14.34
C GLU A 226 6.58 -3.27 14.40
N ILE A 227 6.01 -3.80 15.49
CA ILE A 227 4.55 -3.85 15.69
C ILE A 227 3.99 -2.45 15.88
N LYS A 228 4.66 -1.59 16.64
CA LYS A 228 4.29 -0.18 16.79
C LYS A 228 4.28 0.55 15.45
N THR A 229 5.35 0.41 14.68
CA THR A 229 5.48 1.00 13.34
C THR A 229 4.32 0.56 12.44
N LYS A 230 4.05 -0.74 12.35
CA LYS A 230 2.94 -1.29 11.56
C LYS A 230 1.56 -0.81 12.03
N ALA A 231 1.37 -0.58 13.32
CA ALA A 231 0.13 -0.05 13.86
C ALA A 231 -0.11 1.40 13.42
N LEU A 232 0.93 2.25 13.45
CA LEU A 232 0.86 3.62 12.94
C LEU A 232 0.68 3.65 11.42
N GLU A 233 1.46 2.87 10.68
CA GLU A 233 1.32 2.75 9.22
C GLU A 233 -0.09 2.28 8.82
N GLY A 234 -0.68 1.39 9.62
CA GLY A 234 -2.06 0.95 9.49
C GLY A 234 -3.07 2.10 9.50
N MET A 235 -2.78 3.20 10.18
CA MET A 235 -3.69 4.36 10.28
C MET A 235 -3.78 5.18 8.99
N PHE A 236 -2.83 5.05 8.05
CA PHE A 236 -2.88 5.80 6.78
C PHE A 236 -4.11 5.46 5.93
N LYS A 237 -4.75 4.31 6.16
CA LYS A 237 -6.00 3.93 5.50
C LYS A 237 -7.18 4.80 5.93
N PHE A 238 -7.11 5.48 7.07
CA PHE A 238 -8.21 6.34 7.50
C PHE A 238 -8.21 7.64 6.69
N ARG A 239 -9.31 7.94 6.01
CA ARG A 239 -9.49 9.23 5.30
C ARG A 239 -9.65 10.39 6.28
N LYS A 240 -10.28 10.13 7.41
CA LYS A 240 -10.46 11.04 8.54
C LYS A 240 -10.18 10.27 9.81
N ILE A 241 -9.67 10.96 10.82
CA ILE A 241 -9.45 10.42 12.16
C ILE A 241 -10.20 11.26 13.18
N SER A 242 -10.57 10.63 14.28
CA SER A 242 -11.25 11.26 15.40
C SER A 242 -10.31 12.12 16.25
N GLN A 243 -10.86 13.05 17.03
CA GLN A 243 -10.07 13.89 17.95
C GLN A 243 -9.24 13.05 18.95
N PRO A 244 -9.76 11.97 19.57
CA PRO A 244 -8.94 11.10 20.43
C PRO A 244 -7.71 10.52 19.73
N THR A 245 -7.81 10.20 18.44
CA THR A 245 -6.67 9.72 17.64
C THR A 245 -5.67 10.84 17.38
N ILE A 246 -6.14 12.08 17.12
CA ILE A 246 -5.25 13.25 17.01
C ILE A 246 -4.51 13.48 18.33
N ASP A 247 -5.18 13.39 19.47
CA ASP A 247 -4.57 13.59 20.79
C ASP A 247 -3.51 12.51 21.09
N PHE A 248 -3.81 11.26 20.73
CA PHE A 248 -2.86 10.15 20.79
C PHE A 248 -1.63 10.40 19.90
N LEU A 249 -1.82 10.74 18.62
CA LEU A 249 -0.72 11.00 17.69
C LEU A 249 0.10 12.22 18.11
N THR A 250 -0.53 13.25 18.69
CA THR A 250 0.15 14.40 19.27
C THR A 250 1.07 13.95 20.40
N SER A 251 0.59 13.08 21.29
CA SER A 251 1.39 12.52 22.39
C SER A 251 2.57 11.70 21.87
N VAL A 252 2.39 10.92 20.78
CA VAL A 252 3.48 10.18 20.11
C VAL A 252 4.50 11.14 19.51
N ALA A 253 4.05 12.19 18.81
CA ALA A 253 4.92 13.20 18.21
C ALA A 253 5.76 13.97 19.25
N GLU A 254 5.20 14.22 20.44
CA GLU A 254 5.90 14.90 21.54
C GLU A 254 7.00 14.07 22.19
N GLN A 255 6.92 12.73 22.14
CA GLN A 255 7.92 11.85 22.73
C GLN A 255 9.27 11.86 21.98
N ARG A 256 9.32 12.42 20.75
CA ARG A 256 10.54 12.54 19.92
C ARG A 256 11.31 11.22 19.74
N GLN A 257 10.57 10.14 19.58
CA GLN A 257 11.09 8.81 19.23
C GLN A 257 10.98 8.55 17.73
N ASN A 258 11.31 7.33 17.30
CA ASN A 258 11.31 6.89 15.90
C ASN A 258 9.96 7.16 15.20
N ASP A 259 8.86 7.07 15.94
CA ASP A 259 7.50 7.24 15.43
C ASP A 259 7.03 8.68 15.23
N ARG A 260 7.83 9.67 15.66
CA ARG A 260 7.42 11.08 15.67
C ARG A 260 7.00 11.57 14.29
N THR A 261 7.82 11.31 13.27
CA THR A 261 7.55 11.81 11.91
C THR A 261 6.28 11.19 11.34
N THR A 262 6.10 9.88 11.52
CA THR A 262 4.90 9.15 11.08
C THR A 262 3.65 9.71 11.76
N ALA A 263 3.71 9.98 13.07
CA ALA A 263 2.60 10.58 13.79
C ALA A 263 2.24 11.98 13.27
N ILE A 264 3.24 12.85 13.03
CA ILE A 264 3.04 14.19 12.46
C ILE A 264 2.42 14.09 11.07
N GLN A 265 2.90 13.17 10.23
CA GLN A 265 2.36 12.95 8.90
C GLN A 265 0.89 12.50 8.93
N LEU A 266 0.52 11.60 9.84
CA LEU A 266 -0.87 11.15 10.03
C LEU A 266 -1.79 12.29 10.49
N ILE A 267 -1.32 13.14 11.42
CA ILE A 267 -2.05 14.34 11.84
C ILE A 267 -2.27 15.26 10.62
N CYS A 268 -1.20 15.61 9.91
CA CYS A 268 -1.25 16.56 8.78
C CYS A 268 -2.05 16.03 7.58
N LYS A 269 -2.09 14.71 7.36
CA LYS A 269 -2.94 14.07 6.35
C LYS A 269 -4.42 14.41 6.53
N THR A 270 -4.85 14.63 7.77
CA THR A 270 -6.24 14.93 8.10
C THR A 270 -6.47 16.40 8.41
N SER A 271 -5.54 17.06 9.08
CA SER A 271 -5.54 18.49 9.37
C SER A 271 -4.12 19.03 9.52
N VAL A 272 -3.67 19.76 8.51
CA VAL A 272 -2.38 20.48 8.55
C VAL A 272 -2.35 21.49 9.71
N ASP A 273 -3.49 22.12 10.02
CA ASP A 273 -3.60 23.05 11.16
C ASP A 273 -3.35 22.36 12.50
N ALA A 274 -3.85 21.13 12.70
CA ALA A 274 -3.57 20.35 13.90
C ALA A 274 -2.08 20.00 14.02
N GLY A 275 -1.40 19.77 12.90
CA GLY A 275 0.04 19.51 12.83
C GLY A 275 0.92 20.76 12.76
N ARG A 276 0.33 21.96 12.72
CA ARG A 276 1.03 23.24 12.43
C ARG A 276 2.26 23.46 13.28
N ARG A 277 2.13 23.29 14.61
CA ARG A 277 3.24 23.48 15.55
C ARG A 277 4.42 22.56 15.22
N PHE A 278 4.16 21.28 14.96
CA PHE A 278 5.19 20.31 14.65
C PHE A 278 5.86 20.58 13.31
N LEU A 279 5.09 20.98 12.30
CA LEU A 279 5.63 21.36 10.99
C LEU A 279 6.55 22.57 11.09
N LEU A 280 6.16 23.61 11.83
CA LEU A 280 7.01 24.79 12.05
C LEU A 280 8.29 24.44 12.82
N GLU A 281 8.19 23.54 13.81
CA GLU A 281 9.35 23.02 14.54
C GLU A 281 10.31 22.28 13.60
N MET A 282 9.79 21.39 12.75
CA MET A 282 10.58 20.64 11.78
C MET A 282 11.22 21.54 10.72
N LEU A 283 10.51 22.56 10.23
CA LEU A 283 11.06 23.55 9.28
C LEU A 283 12.18 24.41 9.91
N ARG A 284 12.16 24.60 11.23
CA ARG A 284 13.20 25.33 11.97
C ARG A 284 14.33 24.42 12.47
N SER A 285 14.20 23.10 12.29
CA SER A 285 15.23 22.14 12.71
C SER A 285 16.50 22.33 11.90
N GLU A 286 17.66 22.18 12.55
CA GLU A 286 18.97 22.18 11.87
C GLU A 286 19.26 20.84 11.17
N ARG A 287 18.42 19.83 11.39
CA ARG A 287 18.54 18.53 10.72
C ARG A 287 17.86 18.59 9.35
N ASN A 288 18.65 18.45 8.29
CA ASN A 288 18.12 18.42 6.92
C ASN A 288 17.02 17.35 6.72
N GLU A 289 17.14 16.19 7.36
CA GLU A 289 16.12 15.13 7.33
C GLU A 289 14.74 15.61 7.83
N GLU A 290 14.69 16.32 8.97
CA GLU A 290 13.43 16.82 9.54
C GLU A 290 12.85 17.95 8.68
N PHE A 291 13.72 18.82 8.15
CA PHE A 291 13.33 19.87 7.23
C PHE A 291 12.71 19.30 5.94
N LEU A 292 13.38 18.33 5.31
CA LEU A 292 12.90 17.64 4.11
C LEU A 292 11.57 16.92 4.38
N GLN A 293 11.43 16.24 5.52
CA GLN A 293 10.18 15.58 5.90
C GLN A 293 9.02 16.58 6.04
N ALA A 294 9.24 17.77 6.63
CA ALA A 294 8.20 18.79 6.70
C ALA A 294 7.79 19.31 5.31
N LEU A 295 8.75 19.50 4.40
CA LEU A 295 8.46 19.87 3.01
C LEU A 295 7.63 18.79 2.30
N ASN A 296 7.94 17.51 2.50
CA ASN A 296 7.17 16.39 1.94
C ASN A 296 5.72 16.41 2.44
N ILE A 297 5.54 16.58 3.75
CA ILE A 297 4.20 16.65 4.36
C ILE A 297 3.41 17.84 3.81
N LEU A 298 4.03 19.01 3.68
CA LEU A 298 3.40 20.21 3.10
C LEU A 298 3.06 20.03 1.62
N ASN A 299 3.94 19.42 0.84
CA ASN A 299 3.69 19.14 -0.57
C ASN A 299 2.51 18.18 -0.77
N TRP A 300 2.41 17.14 0.07
CA TRP A 300 1.34 16.15 -0.02
C TRP A 300 -0.01 16.67 0.50
N TYR A 301 -0.02 17.39 1.63
CA TYR A 301 -1.26 17.69 2.35
C TYR A 301 -1.57 19.20 2.49
N GLY A 302 -0.63 20.09 2.18
CA GLY A 302 -0.78 21.54 2.33
C GLY A 302 -1.56 22.25 1.22
N LYS A 303 -1.94 21.55 0.16
CA LYS A 303 -2.49 22.16 -1.08
C LYS A 303 -3.80 22.95 -0.90
N SER A 304 -4.56 22.69 0.16
CA SER A 304 -5.86 23.32 0.43
C SER A 304 -5.84 24.22 1.67
N VAL A 305 -4.67 24.62 2.15
CA VAL A 305 -4.48 25.34 3.41
C VAL A 305 -3.66 26.61 3.15
N ASP A 306 -3.82 27.63 3.98
CA ASP A 306 -2.97 28.83 3.92
C ASP A 306 -1.54 28.47 4.34
N LEU A 307 -0.62 28.55 3.38
CA LEU A 307 0.79 28.21 3.57
C LEU A 307 1.68 29.41 3.94
N THR A 308 1.12 30.61 4.09
CA THR A 308 1.87 31.86 4.23
C THR A 308 2.95 31.80 5.33
N GLU A 309 2.61 31.31 6.52
CA GLU A 309 3.56 31.20 7.63
C GLU A 309 4.66 30.17 7.34
N PHE A 310 4.31 29.00 6.78
CA PHE A 310 5.28 27.96 6.45
C PHE A 310 6.24 28.44 5.36
N ILE A 311 5.74 29.12 4.34
CA ILE A 311 6.54 29.73 3.27
C ILE A 311 7.53 30.73 3.85
N GLN A 312 7.11 31.59 4.77
CA GLN A 312 8.00 32.54 5.42
C GLN A 312 9.16 31.83 6.13
N VAL A 313 8.89 30.74 6.86
CA VAL A 313 9.92 29.96 7.55
C VAL A 313 10.83 29.22 6.56
N ILE A 314 10.28 28.67 5.47
CA ILE A 314 11.05 28.01 4.40
C ILE A 314 12.02 29.01 3.77
N LEU A 315 11.55 30.20 3.41
CA LEU A 315 12.37 31.25 2.80
C LEU A 315 13.49 31.73 3.74
N GLN A 316 13.21 31.84 5.04
CA GLN A 316 14.21 32.15 6.06
C GLN A 316 15.26 31.05 6.27
N SER A 317 14.99 29.84 5.78
CA SER A 317 15.84 28.66 5.96
C SER A 317 16.62 28.26 4.70
N LEU A 318 16.47 28.99 3.60
CA LEU A 318 17.07 28.63 2.31
C LEU A 318 18.59 28.56 2.36
N ASP A 319 19.23 29.43 3.16
CA ASP A 319 20.68 29.46 3.34
C ASP A 319 21.27 28.15 3.88
N ARG A 320 20.45 27.34 4.56
CA ARG A 320 20.82 26.03 5.12
C ARG A 320 20.60 24.87 4.15
N VAL A 321 20.00 25.11 2.98
CA VAL A 321 19.71 24.06 1.99
C VAL A 321 20.96 23.81 1.15
N HIS A 322 21.56 22.64 1.32
CA HIS A 322 22.77 22.24 0.59
C HIS A 322 22.58 20.99 -0.27
N GLU A 323 21.38 20.38 -0.23
CA GLU A 323 21.07 19.17 -0.98
C GLU A 323 20.07 19.47 -2.10
N ALA A 324 20.33 18.91 -3.28
CA ALA A 324 19.48 19.09 -4.45
C ALA A 324 18.06 18.56 -4.22
N GLU A 325 17.90 17.47 -3.48
CA GLU A 325 16.59 16.89 -3.17
C GLU A 325 15.74 17.80 -2.28
N THR A 326 16.34 18.33 -1.21
CA THR A 326 15.68 19.33 -0.35
C THR A 326 15.26 20.55 -1.15
N LEU A 327 16.14 21.05 -2.04
CA LEU A 327 15.81 22.21 -2.88
C LEU A 327 14.65 21.93 -3.85
N ARG A 328 14.54 20.71 -4.40
CA ARG A 328 13.38 20.33 -5.24
C ARG A 328 12.08 20.42 -4.44
N HIS A 329 12.07 19.92 -3.21
CA HIS A 329 10.87 19.93 -2.37
C HIS A 329 10.50 21.33 -1.89
N VAL A 330 11.48 22.20 -1.63
CA VAL A 330 11.23 23.65 -1.48
C VAL A 330 10.51 24.18 -2.71
N GLY A 331 11.03 23.88 -3.91
CA GLY A 331 10.41 24.24 -5.18
C GLY A 331 8.95 23.79 -5.28
N TYR A 332 8.64 22.54 -4.96
CA TYR A 332 7.27 22.02 -5.02
C TYR A 332 6.29 22.76 -4.10
N VAL A 333 6.71 23.03 -2.85
CA VAL A 333 5.87 23.76 -1.88
C VAL A 333 5.65 25.21 -2.33
N LEU A 334 6.70 25.90 -2.77
CA LEU A 334 6.58 27.28 -3.25
C LEU A 334 5.81 27.39 -4.58
N GLU A 335 5.91 26.40 -5.47
CA GLU A 335 5.18 26.36 -6.75
C GLU A 335 3.68 26.29 -6.50
N SER A 336 3.26 25.36 -5.63
CA SER A 336 1.85 25.15 -5.29
C SER A 336 1.18 26.36 -4.62
N SER A 337 1.98 27.25 -4.01
CA SER A 337 1.51 28.46 -3.33
C SER A 337 1.74 29.75 -4.13
N GLY A 338 2.32 29.67 -5.33
CA GLY A 338 2.63 30.85 -6.15
C GLY A 338 3.73 31.75 -5.58
N ALA A 339 4.54 31.26 -4.65
CA ALA A 339 5.56 32.02 -3.93
C ALA A 339 6.97 31.95 -4.57
N ILE A 340 7.12 31.30 -5.74
CA ILE A 340 8.41 31.18 -6.41
C ILE A 340 8.82 32.52 -7.03
N THR A 341 10.02 32.98 -6.66
CA THR A 341 10.69 34.11 -7.31
C THR A 341 12.12 33.72 -7.68
N LEU A 342 12.65 34.33 -8.73
CA LEU A 342 14.06 34.14 -9.11
C LEU A 342 15.02 34.64 -8.03
N GLN A 343 14.64 35.66 -7.25
CA GLN A 343 15.46 36.20 -6.17
C GLN A 343 15.68 35.16 -5.07
N ASN A 344 14.64 34.40 -4.70
CA ASN A 344 14.73 33.35 -3.69
C ASN A 344 15.71 32.23 -4.12
N PHE A 345 15.81 31.98 -5.44
CA PHE A 345 16.63 30.90 -5.98
C PHE A 345 17.99 31.36 -6.56
N ALA A 346 18.29 32.65 -6.56
CA ALA A 346 19.48 33.21 -7.20
C ALA A 346 20.80 32.56 -6.72
N PRO A 347 21.02 32.29 -5.42
CA PRO A 347 22.23 31.60 -4.97
C PRO A 347 22.39 30.20 -5.56
N PHE A 348 21.28 29.48 -5.77
CA PHE A 348 21.29 28.11 -6.28
C PHE A 348 21.44 28.03 -7.80
N LEU A 349 20.92 29.03 -8.53
CA LEU A 349 21.05 29.11 -9.99
C LEU A 349 22.51 29.33 -10.41
N CYS A 350 23.30 29.98 -9.56
CA CYS A 350 24.73 30.20 -9.74
C CYS A 350 25.60 29.17 -9.00
N HIS A 351 25.02 28.10 -8.47
CA HIS A 351 25.74 27.12 -7.67
C HIS A 351 26.69 26.28 -8.52
N THR A 352 27.83 25.88 -7.95
CA THR A 352 28.86 25.08 -8.65
C THR A 352 28.46 23.61 -8.82
N ASP A 353 27.65 23.08 -7.90
CA ASP A 353 27.02 21.77 -8.02
C ASP A 353 25.89 21.79 -9.08
N SER A 354 26.06 20.98 -10.13
CA SER A 354 25.12 20.88 -11.24
C SER A 354 23.74 20.33 -10.85
N ASN A 355 23.65 19.48 -9.82
CA ASN A 355 22.37 18.94 -9.35
C ASN A 355 21.54 20.02 -8.63
N ILE A 356 22.20 20.85 -7.83
CA ILE A 356 21.57 21.98 -7.13
C ILE A 356 21.12 23.02 -8.17
N GLN A 357 22.00 23.34 -9.13
CA GLN A 357 21.66 24.23 -10.22
C GLN A 357 20.45 23.72 -11.03
N ALA A 358 20.44 22.43 -11.40
CA ALA A 358 19.32 21.82 -12.11
C ALA A 358 18.01 21.87 -11.32
N ALA A 359 18.05 21.59 -10.00
CA ALA A 359 16.88 21.71 -9.13
C ALA A 359 16.34 23.15 -9.08
N ALA A 360 17.22 24.15 -9.02
CA ALA A 360 16.85 25.56 -9.03
C ALA A 360 16.24 26.02 -10.37
N ILE A 361 16.84 25.60 -11.49
CA ILE A 361 16.29 25.84 -12.83
C ILE A 361 14.90 25.24 -12.96
N TYR A 362 14.74 24.00 -12.50
CA TYR A 362 13.44 23.33 -12.53
C TYR A 362 12.41 24.07 -11.67
N ALA A 363 12.75 24.44 -10.43
CA ALA A 363 11.84 25.18 -9.55
C ALA A 363 11.38 26.51 -10.17
N THR A 364 12.30 27.25 -10.81
CA THR A 364 12.02 28.58 -11.37
C THR A 364 11.47 28.58 -12.80
N ARG A 365 11.21 27.40 -13.39
CA ARG A 365 10.82 27.25 -14.80
C ARG A 365 9.60 28.08 -15.20
N ASN A 366 8.64 28.21 -14.28
CA ASN A 366 7.35 28.87 -14.48
C ASN A 366 7.30 30.32 -13.94
N CYS A 367 8.42 30.91 -13.49
CA CYS A 367 8.43 32.28 -12.99
C CYS A 367 8.10 33.29 -14.13
N PRO A 368 7.11 34.19 -13.93
CA PRO A 368 6.67 35.13 -14.97
C PRO A 368 7.68 36.26 -15.24
N ASN A 369 8.56 36.58 -14.28
CA ASN A 369 9.45 37.74 -14.34
C ASN A 369 10.91 37.32 -14.58
N LYS A 370 11.20 36.61 -15.68
CA LYS A 370 12.58 36.33 -16.10
C LYS A 370 13.20 37.63 -16.63
N PRO A 371 14.27 38.17 -16.02
CA PRO A 371 14.93 39.37 -16.55
C PRO A 371 15.41 39.09 -17.97
N GLU A 372 15.32 40.06 -18.89
CA GLU A 372 15.75 39.91 -20.28
C GLU A 372 17.24 39.49 -20.42
N SER A 373 18.04 39.69 -19.38
CA SER A 373 19.45 39.27 -19.31
C SER A 373 19.67 37.78 -19.02
N TRP A 374 18.63 37.03 -18.66
CA TRP A 374 18.72 35.60 -18.39
C TRP A 374 18.57 34.79 -19.67
N LYS A 375 19.69 34.26 -20.18
CA LYS A 375 19.68 33.26 -21.24
C LYS A 375 19.46 31.89 -20.61
N VAL A 376 18.39 31.21 -21.02
CA VAL A 376 18.32 29.75 -20.88
C VAL A 376 19.41 29.20 -21.79
N ILE A 377 20.45 28.61 -21.21
CA ILE A 377 21.54 27.95 -21.95
C ILE A 377 21.05 26.56 -22.36
#